data_AF-A0A3E2TJF4-F1
#
_entry.id   AF-A0A3E2TJF4-F1
#
_cell.length_a   1.000
_cell.length_b   1.000
_cell.length_c   1.000
_cell.angle_alpha   90.00
_cell.angle_beta   90.00
_cell.angle_gamma   90.00
#
_symmetry.space_group_name_H-M   'P 1'
#
loop_
_entity.id
_entity.type
_entity.pdbx_description
1 polymer ?
#
loop_
_entity_poly.entity_id
_entity_poly.type
_entity_poly.pdbx_seq_one_letter_code
_entity_poly.pdbx_strand_id
1 'polypeptide(L)'
;MEIKKYKNYDFNLLEINERNPLIVALLLVGINIISFLALIIFLSVQKIDNPFLKLTVPTVISFIIMPKLLLKFLKINDNIDAFRYLKTSILVFISFLLVYIFTFRAKLKMDFMFFWIIHYLFVATGEEYIYRHLLINLLGKKMSVIASCILSSFVFAFILHNNEALITNLFCRLPLALILSGVYVRTRSLSLPIIIHTIYDLIVMVI
;
A
#
# COMPACT_ATOMS: atom_id res chain seq x y z
N MET A 1 33.77 -21.66 11.72
CA MET A 1 32.43 -21.64 11.08
C MET A 1 32.10 -20.18 10.81
N GLU A 2 32.46 -19.69 9.62
CA GLU A 2 32.21 -18.31 9.24
C GLU A 2 30.71 -18.09 9.07
N ILE A 3 30.14 -17.23 9.91
CA ILE A 3 28.79 -16.71 9.72
C ILE A 3 28.83 -15.91 8.41
N LYS A 4 28.33 -16.50 7.33
CA LYS A 4 28.11 -15.80 6.06
C LYS A 4 27.36 -14.51 6.37
N LYS A 5 28.05 -13.36 6.23
CA LYS A 5 27.42 -12.04 6.22
C LYS A 5 26.28 -12.14 5.22
N TYR A 6 25.04 -12.08 5.71
CA TYR A 6 23.87 -11.94 4.86
C TYR A 6 24.17 -10.82 3.87
N LYS A 7 24.09 -11.11 2.57
CA LYS A 7 24.19 -10.08 1.53
C LYS A 7 23.26 -8.95 1.95
N ASN A 8 23.81 -7.80 2.32
CA ASN A 8 23.06 -6.58 2.45
C ASN A 8 22.39 -6.38 1.09
N TYR A 9 21.09 -6.63 1.02
CA TYR A 9 20.32 -6.30 -0.15
C TYR A 9 20.45 -4.80 -0.33
N ASP A 10 20.97 -4.39 -1.48
CA ASP A 10 21.27 -2.99 -1.74
C ASP A 10 19.96 -2.23 -2.01
N PHE A 11 19.34 -1.73 -0.95
CA PHE A 11 18.16 -0.88 -1.00
C PHE A 11 18.53 0.57 -1.34
N ASN A 12 19.27 0.77 -2.44
CA ASN A 12 19.64 2.10 -2.96
C ASN A 12 18.49 2.84 -3.66
N LEU A 13 17.23 2.43 -3.40
CA LEU A 13 16.06 3.12 -3.95
C LEU A 13 15.65 4.35 -3.13
N LEU A 14 16.10 4.45 -1.87
CA LEU A 14 15.98 5.63 -1.02
C LEU A 14 17.36 6.09 -0.57
N GLU A 15 17.69 7.34 -0.90
CA GLU A 15 18.88 8.02 -0.42
C GLU A 15 18.51 8.89 0.79
N ILE A 16 18.95 8.46 1.98
CA ILE A 16 18.63 9.12 3.25
C ILE A 16 19.89 9.81 3.75
N ASN A 17 19.88 11.14 3.78
CA ASN A 17 20.94 11.93 4.41
C ASN A 17 20.80 11.87 5.92
N GLU A 18 21.85 11.44 6.64
CA GLU A 18 22.15 11.51 8.09
C GLU A 18 21.04 11.21 9.13
N ARG A 19 19.79 11.09 8.72
CA ARG A 19 18.60 10.94 9.55
C ARG A 19 18.40 9.46 9.89
N ASN A 20 17.90 9.21 11.08
CA ASN A 20 17.58 7.85 11.50
C ASN A 20 16.39 7.31 10.67
N PRO A 21 16.59 6.27 9.83
CA PRO A 21 15.55 5.77 8.93
C PRO A 21 14.34 5.19 9.68
N LEU A 22 14.51 4.75 10.94
CA LEU A 22 13.39 4.28 11.76
C LEU A 22 12.47 5.43 12.18
N ILE A 23 13.02 6.61 12.48
CA ILE A 23 12.21 7.80 12.78
C ILE A 23 11.43 8.21 11.54
N VAL A 24 12.06 8.19 10.37
CA VAL A 24 11.39 8.48 9.10
C VAL A 24 10.26 7.46 8.84
N ALA A 25 10.49 6.18 9.09
CA ALA A 25 9.47 5.14 8.97
C ALA A 25 8.27 5.38 9.90
N LEU A 26 8.51 5.74 11.15
CA LEU A 26 7.45 6.07 12.11
C LEU A 26 6.65 7.31 11.68
N LEU A 27 7.34 8.37 11.25
CA LEU A 27 6.69 9.58 10.73
C LEU A 27 5.86 9.27 9.48
N LEU A 28 6.39 8.45 8.57
CA LEU A 28 5.69 8.04 7.36
C LEU A 28 4.38 7.33 7.69
N VAL A 29 4.38 6.35 8.60
CA VAL A 29 3.16 5.62 8.98
C VAL A 29 2.20 6.56 9.71
N GLY A 30 2.69 7.29 10.72
CA GLY A 30 1.83 8.14 11.56
C GLY A 30 1.16 9.29 10.79
N ILE A 31 1.94 10.08 10.03
CA ILE A 31 1.44 11.25 9.31
C ILE A 31 0.41 10.84 8.26
N ASN A 32 0.64 9.75 7.53
CA ASN A 32 -0.28 9.33 6.47
C ASN A 32 -1.62 8.82 7.03
N ILE A 33 -1.61 8.06 8.15
CA ILE A 33 -2.85 7.64 8.83
C ILE A 33 -3.61 8.84 9.39
N ILE A 34 -2.91 9.76 10.06
CA ILE A 34 -3.54 10.97 10.61
C ILE A 34 -4.13 11.83 9.49
N SER A 35 -3.40 12.02 8.39
CA SER A 35 -3.87 12.74 7.19
C SER A 35 -5.15 12.10 6.64
N PHE A 36 -5.16 10.78 6.51
CA PHE A 36 -6.31 10.04 5.98
C PHE A 36 -7.56 10.22 6.84
N LEU A 37 -7.42 10.02 8.15
CA LEU A 37 -8.50 10.20 9.12
C LEU A 37 -9.00 11.66 9.14
N ALA A 38 -8.09 12.63 9.17
CA ALA A 38 -8.45 14.05 9.19
C ALA A 38 -9.26 14.45 7.94
N LEU A 39 -8.86 13.99 6.76
CA LEU A 39 -9.58 14.27 5.52
C LEU A 39 -10.95 13.60 5.47
N ILE A 40 -11.07 12.33 5.90
CA ILE A 40 -12.36 11.65 5.97
C ILE A 40 -13.31 12.35 6.93
N ILE A 41 -12.83 12.73 8.12
CA ILE A 41 -13.62 13.45 9.13
C ILE A 41 -14.06 14.80 8.56
N PHE A 42 -13.13 15.57 7.98
CA PHE A 42 -13.43 16.87 7.38
C PHE A 42 -14.53 16.77 6.32
N LEU A 43 -14.40 15.84 5.37
CA LEU A 43 -15.41 15.66 4.31
C LEU A 43 -16.74 15.14 4.83
N SER A 44 -16.72 14.34 5.89
CA SER A 44 -17.93 13.86 6.55
C SER A 44 -18.67 14.99 7.28
N VAL A 45 -17.95 15.92 7.93
CA VAL A 45 -18.53 17.14 8.54
C VAL A 45 -19.16 18.04 7.49
N GLN A 46 -18.56 18.13 6.30
CA GLN A 46 -19.11 18.86 5.16
C GLN A 46 -20.28 18.13 4.46
N LYS A 47 -20.70 16.95 4.95
CA LYS A 47 -21.79 16.13 4.38
C LYS A 47 -21.59 15.85 2.88
N ILE A 48 -20.35 15.59 2.47
CA ILE A 48 -20.06 15.18 1.09
C ILE A 48 -20.47 13.71 0.92
N ASP A 49 -21.48 13.47 0.09
CA ASP A 49 -22.02 12.13 -0.17
C ASP A 49 -21.40 11.44 -1.39
N ASN A 50 -20.67 12.17 -2.23
CA ASN A 50 -20.00 11.58 -3.38
C ASN A 50 -18.87 10.62 -2.91
N PRO A 51 -18.92 9.33 -3.26
CA PRO A 51 -17.99 8.34 -2.73
C PRO A 51 -16.55 8.52 -3.24
N PHE A 52 -16.35 9.07 -4.45
CA PHE A 52 -15.01 9.42 -4.93
C PHE A 52 -14.38 10.52 -4.08
N LEU A 53 -15.15 11.58 -3.78
CA LEU A 53 -14.65 12.66 -2.94
C LEU A 53 -14.43 12.17 -1.52
N LYS A 54 -15.35 11.38 -0.96
CA LYS A 54 -15.29 10.94 0.43
C LYS A 54 -14.23 9.88 0.72
N LEU A 55 -13.91 9.02 -0.25
CA LEU A 55 -13.00 7.88 -0.05
C LEU A 55 -11.74 7.99 -0.90
N THR A 56 -11.89 8.05 -2.23
CA THR A 56 -10.73 8.01 -3.16
C THR A 56 -9.82 9.21 -3.00
N VAL A 57 -10.36 10.42 -2.85
CA VAL A 57 -9.55 11.64 -2.70
C VAL A 57 -8.70 11.60 -1.42
N PRO A 58 -9.25 11.31 -0.23
CA PRO A 58 -8.45 11.10 0.98
C PRO A 58 -7.35 10.05 0.83
N THR A 59 -7.64 8.92 0.18
CA THR A 59 -6.66 7.86 -0.09
C THR A 59 -5.52 8.37 -0.96
N VAL A 60 -5.80 9.01 -2.10
CA VAL A 60 -4.76 9.52 -3.01
C VAL A 60 -3.92 10.60 -2.31
N ILE A 61 -4.55 11.54 -1.62
CA ILE A 61 -3.83 12.60 -0.92
C ILE A 61 -2.95 12.00 0.17
N SER A 62 -3.49 11.12 1.00
CA SER A 62 -2.80 10.65 2.20
C SER A 62 -1.78 9.54 1.92
N PHE A 63 -2.01 8.68 0.91
CA PHE A 63 -1.16 7.52 0.66
C PHE A 63 -0.28 7.63 -0.58
N ILE A 64 -0.47 8.64 -1.43
CA ILE A 64 0.38 8.85 -2.61
C ILE A 64 1.06 10.23 -2.56
N ILE A 65 0.31 11.29 -2.29
CA ILE A 65 0.85 12.67 -2.33
C ILE A 65 1.61 13.01 -1.05
N MET A 66 0.98 12.82 0.12
CA MET A 66 1.56 13.11 1.43
C MET A 66 2.91 12.41 1.69
N PRO A 67 3.11 11.10 1.41
CA PRO A 67 4.42 10.49 1.58
C PRO A 67 5.48 11.13 0.68
N LYS A 68 5.16 11.49 -0.57
CA LYS A 68 6.10 12.21 -1.46
C LYS A 68 6.45 13.59 -0.93
N LEU A 69 5.48 14.33 -0.40
CA LEU A 69 5.71 15.63 0.24
C LEU A 69 6.60 15.51 1.48
N LEU A 70 6.36 14.50 2.32
CA LEU A 70 7.18 14.21 3.48
C LEU A 70 8.63 13.92 3.07
N LEU A 71 8.85 13.02 2.11
CA LEU A 71 10.20 12.69 1.62
C LEU A 71 10.92 13.93 1.06
N LYS A 72 10.20 14.76 0.27
CA LYS A 72 10.73 16.03 -0.24
C LYS A 72 11.13 16.98 0.89
N PHE A 73 10.29 17.14 1.91
CA PHE A 73 10.59 17.97 3.08
C PHE A 73 11.81 17.45 3.87
N LEU A 74 11.95 16.13 3.97
CA LEU A 74 13.08 15.48 4.63
C LEU A 74 14.34 15.42 3.76
N LYS A 75 14.29 15.88 2.49
CA LYS A 75 15.36 15.78 1.48
C LYS A 75 15.80 14.33 1.24
N ILE A 76 14.84 13.41 1.17
CA ILE A 76 15.05 12.00 0.84
C ILE A 76 14.64 11.81 -0.62
N ASN A 77 15.58 11.33 -1.45
CA ASN A 77 15.27 11.02 -2.84
C ASN A 77 14.58 9.66 -2.93
N ASP A 78 13.43 9.65 -3.59
CA ASP A 78 12.72 8.44 -3.98
C ASP A 78 12.77 8.31 -5.51
N ASN A 79 13.41 7.23 -5.97
CA ASN A 79 13.61 6.95 -7.37
C ASN A 79 12.43 6.20 -8.02
N ILE A 80 11.34 5.97 -7.28
CA ILE A 80 10.13 5.32 -7.77
C ILE A 80 9.02 6.34 -8.05
N ASP A 81 8.40 6.19 -9.22
CA ASP A 81 7.12 6.80 -9.51
C ASP A 81 5.96 5.79 -9.36
N ALA A 82 5.19 5.94 -8.29
CA ALA A 82 3.98 5.14 -8.03
C ALA A 82 2.98 5.16 -9.20
N PHE A 83 2.83 6.29 -9.91
CA PHE A 83 1.89 6.39 -11.05
C PHE A 83 2.35 5.57 -12.26
N ARG A 84 3.67 5.42 -12.46
CA ARG A 84 4.21 4.52 -13.48
C ARG A 84 3.82 3.08 -13.19
N TYR A 85 3.96 2.63 -11.95
CA TYR A 85 3.58 1.26 -11.56
C TYR A 85 2.07 1.04 -11.65
N LEU A 86 1.24 2.03 -11.28
CA LEU A 86 -0.21 1.99 -11.47
C LEU A 86 -0.59 1.83 -12.94
N LYS A 87 0.03 2.58 -13.86
CA LYS A 87 -0.21 2.43 -15.31
C LYS A 87 0.07 1.01 -15.78
N THR A 88 1.22 0.45 -15.41
CA THR A 88 1.58 -0.94 -15.75
C THR A 88 0.60 -1.94 -15.12
N SER A 89 0.17 -1.70 -13.87
CA SER A 89 -0.82 -2.54 -13.19
C SER A 89 -2.16 -2.54 -13.91
N ILE A 90 -2.65 -1.37 -14.36
CA ILE A 90 -3.91 -1.26 -15.09
C ILE A 90 -3.88 -2.11 -16.37
N LEU A 91 -2.78 -2.05 -17.14
CA LEU A 91 -2.64 -2.82 -18.38
C LEU A 91 -2.79 -4.33 -18.16
N VAL A 92 -2.18 -4.84 -17.09
CA VAL A 92 -2.27 -6.27 -16.74
C VAL A 92 -3.63 -6.60 -16.11
N PHE A 93 -4.13 -5.71 -15.25
CA PHE A 93 -5.39 -5.88 -14.53
C PHE A 93 -6.62 -5.97 -15.46
N ILE A 94 -6.59 -5.30 -16.63
CA ILE A 94 -7.65 -5.41 -17.65
C ILE A 94 -7.91 -6.87 -18.05
N SER A 95 -6.86 -7.71 -18.13
CA SER A 95 -7.03 -9.13 -18.44
C SER A 95 -7.81 -9.90 -17.36
N PHE A 96 -7.61 -9.54 -16.09
CA PHE A 96 -8.35 -10.11 -14.96
C PHE A 96 -9.78 -9.59 -14.88
N LEU A 97 -10.01 -8.32 -15.26
CA LEU A 97 -11.30 -7.65 -15.13
C LEU A 97 -12.43 -8.41 -15.85
N LEU A 98 -12.16 -8.95 -17.05
CA LEU A 98 -13.14 -9.73 -17.80
C LEU A 98 -13.56 -11.01 -17.05
N VAL A 99 -12.58 -11.73 -16.49
CA VAL A 99 -12.83 -12.95 -15.71
C VAL A 99 -13.61 -12.64 -14.44
N TYR A 100 -13.24 -11.56 -13.75
CA TYR A 100 -13.92 -11.10 -12.54
C TYR A 100 -15.40 -10.77 -12.80
N ILE A 101 -15.68 -9.92 -13.80
CA ILE A 101 -17.04 -9.54 -14.17
C ILE A 101 -17.84 -10.79 -14.54
N PHE A 102 -17.29 -11.67 -15.37
CA PHE A 102 -17.99 -12.89 -15.77
C PHE A 102 -18.34 -13.79 -14.58
N THR A 103 -17.41 -13.96 -13.65
CA THR A 103 -17.54 -14.82 -12.47
C THR A 103 -18.55 -14.27 -11.46
N PHE A 104 -18.51 -12.97 -11.18
CA PHE A 104 -19.30 -12.34 -10.11
C PHE A 104 -20.51 -11.55 -10.60
N ARG A 105 -20.85 -11.61 -11.90
CA ARG A 105 -21.96 -10.84 -12.52
C ARG A 105 -23.28 -10.87 -11.73
N ALA A 106 -23.62 -11.98 -11.08
CA ALA A 106 -24.87 -12.12 -10.33
C ALA A 106 -24.88 -11.37 -8.99
N LYS A 107 -23.70 -11.04 -8.43
CA LYS A 107 -23.54 -10.34 -7.15
C LYS A 107 -23.17 -8.87 -7.32
N LEU A 108 -22.75 -8.46 -8.51
CA LEU A 108 -22.26 -7.10 -8.78
C LEU A 108 -23.41 -6.11 -8.93
N LYS A 109 -23.41 -5.06 -8.10
CA LYS A 109 -24.23 -3.86 -8.33
C LYS A 109 -23.52 -2.99 -9.36
N MET A 110 -23.95 -3.09 -10.61
CA MET A 110 -23.27 -2.47 -11.76
C MET A 110 -23.09 -0.96 -11.61
N ASP A 111 -24.02 -0.26 -10.94
CA ASP A 111 -24.01 1.20 -10.76
C ASP A 111 -22.77 1.75 -10.05
N PHE A 112 -22.15 0.96 -9.16
CA PHE A 112 -20.96 1.36 -8.41
C PHE A 112 -19.71 0.55 -8.74
N MET A 113 -19.81 -0.45 -9.62
CA MET A 113 -18.69 -1.35 -9.92
C MET A 113 -17.46 -0.58 -10.41
N PHE A 114 -17.66 0.38 -11.32
CA PHE A 114 -16.57 1.19 -11.85
C PHE A 114 -15.91 2.06 -10.77
N PHE A 115 -16.69 2.62 -9.86
CA PHE A 115 -16.18 3.34 -8.70
C PHE A 115 -15.27 2.46 -7.86
N TRP A 116 -15.74 1.26 -7.48
CA TRP A 116 -14.98 0.36 -6.62
C TRP A 116 -13.68 -0.13 -7.26
N ILE A 117 -13.70 -0.45 -8.55
CA ILE A 117 -12.49 -0.84 -9.29
C ILE A 117 -11.45 0.28 -9.25
N ILE A 118 -11.86 1.52 -9.56
CA ILE A 118 -10.94 2.66 -9.53
C ILE A 118 -10.45 2.93 -8.11
N HIS A 119 -11.37 2.91 -7.14
CA HIS A 119 -11.06 3.16 -5.75
C HIS A 119 -10.01 2.17 -5.25
N TYR A 120 -10.24 0.86 -5.41
CA TYR A 120 -9.31 -0.17 -4.94
C TYR A 120 -7.97 -0.17 -5.69
N LEU A 121 -7.93 0.21 -6.97
CA LEU A 121 -6.65 0.45 -7.65
C LEU A 121 -5.82 1.56 -6.98
N PHE A 122 -6.46 2.65 -6.57
CA PHE A 122 -5.77 3.73 -5.85
C PHE A 122 -5.40 3.35 -4.42
N VAL A 123 -6.26 2.64 -3.70
CA VAL A 123 -5.98 2.08 -2.36
C VAL A 123 -4.74 1.19 -2.43
N ALA A 124 -4.78 0.16 -3.29
CA ALA A 124 -3.65 -0.75 -3.49
C ALA A 124 -2.37 0.01 -3.89
N THR A 125 -2.46 1.00 -4.77
CA THR A 125 -1.29 1.81 -5.18
C THR A 125 -0.68 2.55 -4.00
N GLY A 126 -1.48 3.28 -3.22
CA GLY A 126 -1.00 4.05 -2.09
C GLY A 126 -0.44 3.18 -0.97
N GLU A 127 -1.15 2.11 -0.61
CA GLU A 127 -0.75 1.21 0.45
C GLU A 127 0.51 0.42 0.07
N GLU A 128 0.58 -0.15 -1.14
CA GLU A 128 1.79 -0.87 -1.56
C GLU A 128 3.00 0.08 -1.70
N TYR A 129 2.78 1.33 -2.14
CA TYR A 129 3.83 2.34 -2.17
C TYR A 129 4.39 2.64 -0.77
N ILE A 130 3.53 2.86 0.24
CA ILE A 130 4.00 3.11 1.61
C ILE A 130 4.63 1.87 2.22
N TYR A 131 3.92 0.75 2.25
CA TYR A 131 4.31 -0.39 3.07
C TYR A 131 5.36 -1.26 2.39
N ARG A 132 5.29 -1.46 1.07
CA ARG A 132 6.21 -2.38 0.38
C ARG A 132 7.40 -1.63 -0.14
N HIS A 133 7.20 -0.46 -0.74
CA HIS A 133 8.32 0.32 -1.20
C HIS A 133 8.99 1.10 -0.06
N LEU A 134 8.33 2.11 0.51
CA LEU A 134 8.99 3.04 1.42
C LEU A 134 9.39 2.38 2.75
N LEU A 135 8.46 1.71 3.42
CA LEU A 135 8.67 1.17 4.76
C LEU A 135 9.71 0.03 4.76
N ILE A 136 9.62 -0.94 3.84
CA ILE A 136 10.64 -2.01 3.74
C ILE A 136 12.02 -1.43 3.45
N ASN A 137 12.12 -0.44 2.55
CA ASN A 137 13.41 0.18 2.23
C ASN A 137 14.00 0.94 3.44
N LEU A 138 13.16 1.66 4.20
CA LEU A 138 13.59 2.37 5.41
C LEU A 138 14.05 1.40 6.52
N LEU A 139 13.25 0.37 6.80
CA LEU A 139 13.59 -0.66 7.79
C LEU A 139 14.86 -1.42 7.37
N GLY A 140 14.98 -1.75 6.09
CA GLY A 140 16.11 -2.48 5.50
C GLY A 140 17.48 -1.79 5.64
N LYS A 141 17.51 -0.49 5.99
CA LYS A 141 18.75 0.21 6.35
C LYS A 141 19.28 -0.14 7.75
N LYS A 142 18.46 -0.77 8.61
CA LYS A 142 18.79 -1.11 10.01
C LYS A 142 18.53 -2.56 10.39
N MET A 143 17.76 -3.31 9.60
CA MET A 143 17.47 -4.72 9.86
C MET A 143 17.50 -5.56 8.58
N SER A 144 17.43 -6.88 8.73
CA SER A 144 17.41 -7.80 7.58
C SER A 144 16.16 -7.59 6.72
N VAL A 145 16.24 -8.00 5.45
CA VAL A 145 15.09 -7.94 4.53
C VAL A 145 13.89 -8.71 5.08
N ILE A 146 14.13 -9.90 5.63
CA ILE A 146 13.08 -10.74 6.21
C ILE A 146 12.41 -10.02 7.37
N ALA A 147 13.19 -9.46 8.30
CA ALA A 147 12.65 -8.69 9.42
C ALA A 147 11.87 -7.45 8.94
N SER A 148 12.35 -6.77 7.90
CA SER A 148 11.68 -5.62 7.29
C SER A 148 10.33 -5.99 6.68
N CYS A 149 10.26 -7.12 5.96
CA CYS A 149 9.02 -7.65 5.40
C CYS A 149 8.02 -8.01 6.50
N ILE A 150 8.49 -8.72 7.54
CA ILE A 150 7.65 -9.12 8.68
C ILE A 150 7.08 -7.86 9.35
N LEU A 151 7.94 -6.92 9.76
CA LEU A 151 7.50 -5.72 10.47
C LEU A 151 6.57 -4.86 9.61
N SER A 152 6.88 -4.65 8.32
CA SER A 152 5.98 -3.94 7.41
C SER A 152 4.60 -4.62 7.30
N SER A 153 4.57 -5.95 7.21
CA SER A 153 3.33 -6.72 7.16
C SER A 153 2.51 -6.63 8.44
N PHE A 154 3.17 -6.59 9.60
CA PHE A 154 2.51 -6.35 10.90
C PHE A 154 1.90 -4.95 10.98
N VAL A 155 2.64 -3.92 10.57
CA VAL A 155 2.12 -2.54 10.57
C VAL A 155 0.92 -2.44 9.62
N PHE A 156 1.00 -3.04 8.43
CA PHE A 156 -0.13 -3.10 7.50
C PHE A 156 -1.35 -3.80 8.12
N ALA A 157 -1.19 -5.01 8.66
CA ALA A 157 -2.32 -5.80 9.15
C ALA A 157 -2.95 -5.23 10.42
N PHE A 158 -2.16 -4.70 11.36
CA PHE A 158 -2.67 -4.36 12.70
C PHE A 158 -2.71 -2.86 13.00
N ILE A 159 -1.94 -2.03 12.29
CA ILE A 159 -1.94 -0.57 12.51
C ILE A 159 -2.84 0.12 11.50
N LEU A 160 -2.65 -0.13 10.19
CA LEU A 160 -3.50 0.47 9.15
C LEU A 160 -4.95 -0.03 9.24
N HIS A 161 -5.11 -1.31 9.53
CA HIS A 161 -6.42 -1.99 9.54
C HIS A 161 -6.89 -2.32 10.96
N ASN A 162 -6.60 -1.44 11.91
CA ASN A 162 -6.96 -1.62 13.32
C ASN A 162 -8.48 -1.62 13.57
N ASN A 163 -9.28 -1.19 12.60
CA ASN A 163 -10.74 -1.15 12.66
C ASN A 163 -11.40 -2.50 12.31
N GLU A 164 -10.62 -3.49 11.87
CA GLU A 164 -11.11 -4.84 11.56
C GLU A 164 -10.99 -5.81 12.73
N ALA A 165 -11.70 -6.94 12.62
CA ALA A 165 -11.57 -8.04 13.56
C ALA A 165 -10.14 -8.59 13.59
N LEU A 166 -9.61 -8.84 14.79
CA LEU A 166 -8.26 -9.38 15.01
C LEU A 166 -8.01 -10.67 14.22
N ILE A 167 -9.01 -11.55 14.14
CA ILE A 167 -8.95 -12.82 13.40
C ILE A 167 -8.76 -12.57 11.91
N THR A 168 -9.50 -11.62 11.32
CA THR A 168 -9.36 -11.23 9.91
C THR A 168 -7.97 -10.67 9.63
N ASN A 169 -7.44 -9.84 10.54
CA ASN A 169 -6.10 -9.30 10.41
C ASN A 169 -5.03 -10.39 10.49
N LEU A 170 -5.16 -11.33 11.44
CA LEU A 170 -4.17 -12.38 11.65
C LEU A 170 -4.16 -13.44 10.54
N PHE A 171 -5.32 -13.88 10.06
CA PHE A 171 -5.43 -15.02 9.14
C PHE A 171 -5.64 -14.62 7.67
N CYS A 172 -6.03 -13.39 7.38
CA CYS A 172 -6.20 -12.92 6.00
C CYS A 172 -5.19 -11.81 5.65
N ARG A 173 -5.19 -10.70 6.39
CA ARG A 173 -4.38 -9.52 6.01
C ARG A 173 -2.89 -9.70 6.25
N LEU A 174 -2.49 -10.29 7.37
CA LEU A 174 -1.07 -10.55 7.66
C LEU A 174 -0.45 -11.53 6.65
N PRO A 175 -1.04 -12.70 6.33
CA PRO A 175 -0.51 -13.59 5.29
C PRO A 175 -0.45 -12.93 3.92
N LEU A 176 -1.50 -12.19 3.53
CA LEU A 176 -1.50 -11.44 2.28
C LEU A 176 -0.35 -10.43 2.24
N ALA A 177 -0.17 -9.63 3.29
CA ALA A 177 0.89 -8.63 3.37
C ALA A 177 2.30 -9.25 3.32
N LEU A 178 2.49 -10.42 3.92
CA LEU A 178 3.74 -11.18 3.82
C LEU A 178 4.00 -11.64 2.38
N ILE A 179 2.97 -12.17 1.70
CA ILE A 179 3.06 -12.56 0.28
C ILE A 179 3.43 -11.34 -0.57
N LEU A 180 2.72 -10.22 -0.41
CA LEU A 180 2.96 -8.99 -1.15
C LEU A 180 4.38 -8.44 -0.92
N SER A 181 4.86 -8.48 0.34
CA SER A 181 6.23 -8.12 0.68
C SER A 181 7.25 -9.03 0.01
N GLY A 182 7.01 -10.35 -0.01
CA GLY A 182 7.85 -11.32 -0.71
C GLY A 182 7.89 -11.10 -2.21
N VAL A 183 6.74 -10.85 -2.84
CA VAL A 183 6.62 -10.52 -4.27
C VAL A 183 7.39 -9.25 -4.59
N TYR A 184 7.20 -8.18 -3.81
CA TYR A 184 7.92 -6.92 -4.00
C TYR A 184 9.43 -7.11 -3.90
N VAL A 185 9.92 -7.76 -2.84
CA VAL A 185 11.37 -7.96 -2.65
C VAL A 185 11.99 -8.77 -3.79
N ARG A 186 11.27 -9.79 -4.28
CA ARG A 186 11.73 -10.66 -5.38
C ARG A 186 11.70 -9.97 -6.74
N THR A 187 10.67 -9.17 -7.01
CA THR A 187 10.43 -8.58 -8.35
C THR A 187 10.93 -7.15 -8.48
N ARG A 188 11.17 -6.46 -7.36
CA ARG A 188 11.49 -5.02 -7.29
C ARG A 188 10.49 -4.15 -8.05
N SER A 189 9.24 -4.61 -8.11
CA SER A 189 8.14 -3.94 -8.79
C SER A 189 6.94 -3.86 -7.87
N LEU A 190 6.28 -2.70 -7.87
CA LEU A 190 4.99 -2.52 -7.21
C LEU A 190 3.83 -3.04 -8.05
N SER A 191 4.03 -3.32 -9.34
CA SER A 191 2.88 -3.63 -10.21
C SER A 191 2.16 -4.91 -9.82
N LEU A 192 2.90 -5.99 -9.54
CA LEU A 192 2.30 -7.25 -9.10
C LEU A 192 1.64 -7.14 -7.71
N PRO A 193 2.29 -6.54 -6.69
CA PRO A 193 1.61 -6.28 -5.42
C PRO A 193 0.31 -5.49 -5.58
N ILE A 194 0.31 -4.41 -6.39
CA ILE A 194 -0.89 -3.60 -6.65
C ILE A 194 -2.00 -4.44 -7.28
N ILE A 195 -1.68 -5.28 -8.27
CA ILE A 195 -2.66 -6.15 -8.94
C ILE A 195 -3.25 -7.14 -7.94
N ILE A 196 -2.41 -7.88 -7.20
CA ILE A 196 -2.85 -8.91 -6.25
C ILE A 196 -3.72 -8.29 -5.16
N HIS A 197 -3.32 -7.13 -4.64
CA HIS A 197 -4.06 -6.40 -3.62
C HIS A 197 -5.42 -5.91 -4.16
N THR A 198 -5.45 -5.29 -5.34
CA THR A 198 -6.71 -4.85 -5.98
C THR A 198 -7.68 -6.03 -6.19
N ILE A 199 -7.16 -7.18 -6.63
CA ILE A 199 -7.95 -8.40 -6.81
C ILE A 199 -8.53 -8.87 -5.48
N TYR A 200 -7.71 -8.90 -4.43
CA TYR A 200 -8.16 -9.27 -3.08
C TYR A 200 -9.30 -8.36 -2.61
N ASP A 201 -9.14 -7.04 -2.71
CA ASP A 201 -10.17 -6.09 -2.27
C ASP A 201 -11.48 -6.27 -3.04
N LEU A 202 -11.40 -6.46 -4.35
CA LEU A 202 -12.58 -6.69 -5.19
C LEU A 202 -13.28 -8.02 -4.89
N ILE A 203 -12.53 -9.06 -4.49
CA ILE A 203 -13.11 -10.33 -4.05
C ILE A 203 -13.80 -10.16 -2.70
N VAL A 204 -13.15 -9.51 -1.73
CA VAL A 204 -13.73 -9.25 -0.40
C VAL A 204 -14.98 -8.38 -0.50
N MET A 205 -15.02 -7.42 -1.42
CA MET A 205 -16.19 -6.56 -1.64
C MET A 205 -17.46 -7.34 -2.07
N VAL A 206 -17.31 -8.49 -2.76
CA VAL A 206 -18.45 -9.24 -3.34
C VAL A 206 -18.80 -10.53 -2.58
N ILE A 207 -18.03 -10.90 -1.56
CA ILE A 207 -18.30 -12.04 -0.68
C ILE A 207 -19.12 -11.57 0.50
#